data_AF-A0A1B4V6P8-F1
#
_entry.id   AF-A0A1B4V6P8-F1
#
_cell.length_a   1.000
_cell.length_b   1.000
_cell.length_c   1.000
_cell.angle_alpha   90.00
_cell.angle_beta   90.00
_cell.angle_gamma   90.00
#
_symmetry.space_group_name_H-M   'P 1'
#
loop_
_entity.id
_entity.type
_entity.pdbx_description
1 polymer ?
#
loop_
_entity_poly.entity_id
_entity_poly.type
_entity_poly.pdbx_seq_one_letter_code
_entity_poly.pdbx_strand_id
1 'polypeptide(L)'
;MLEQALISFFEQAARRNETLLNKLRQEPRFTVEPGRWCFTLPDLHSFLQEQDAEFRSLDYRRFRKALFNSPINETAKSCGAEITIVDNQGKVDRSRYALVWKAGVK
;
A
#
# COMPACT_ATOMS: atom_id res chain seq x y z
N MET A 1 8.65 -3.76 -14.43
CA MET A 1 9.68 -3.36 -13.42
C MET A 1 8.98 -3.23 -12.08
N LEU A 2 9.36 -4.05 -11.11
CA LEU A 2 8.71 -4.18 -9.80
C LEU A 2 8.41 -2.85 -9.10
N GLU A 3 9.39 -1.95 -9.05
CA GLU A 3 9.27 -0.64 -8.39
C GLU A 3 8.17 0.22 -9.02
N GLN A 4 8.12 0.31 -10.35
CA GLN A 4 7.10 1.09 -11.05
C GLN A 4 5.70 0.52 -10.81
N ALA A 5 5.56 -0.81 -10.77
CA ALA A 5 4.28 -1.44 -10.44
C ALA A 5 3.81 -1.09 -9.03
N LEU A 6 4.72 -1.06 -8.03
CA LEU A 6 4.40 -0.61 -6.68
C LEU A 6 4.00 0.86 -6.65
N ILE A 7 4.76 1.73 -7.31
CA ILE A 7 4.46 3.18 -7.36
C ILE A 7 3.08 3.40 -7.97
N SER A 8 2.78 2.82 -9.14
CA SER A 8 1.47 2.96 -9.79
C SER A 8 0.33 2.36 -8.96
N PHE A 9 0.58 1.28 -8.23
CA PHE A 9 -0.42 0.71 -7.32
C PHE A 9 -0.77 1.68 -6.18
N PHE A 10 0.24 2.20 -5.49
CA PHE A 10 0.04 3.16 -4.41
C PHE A 10 -0.50 4.50 -4.90
N GLU A 11 -0.13 4.94 -6.11
CA GLU A 11 -0.70 6.12 -6.74
C GLU A 11 -2.21 5.95 -6.97
N GLN A 12 -2.63 4.81 -7.52
CA GLN A 12 -4.06 4.50 -7.70
C GLN A 12 -4.80 4.45 -6.36
N ALA A 13 -4.19 3.86 -5.33
CA ALA A 13 -4.76 3.84 -3.99
C ALA A 13 -4.88 5.26 -3.42
N ALA A 14 -3.84 6.09 -3.57
CA ALA A 14 -3.82 7.48 -3.15
C ALA A 14 -4.86 8.34 -3.88
N ARG A 15 -5.08 8.12 -5.17
CA ARG A 15 -6.13 8.77 -5.97
C ARG A 15 -7.54 8.23 -5.71
N ARG A 16 -7.70 7.29 -4.76
CA ARG A 16 -8.97 6.65 -4.41
C ARG A 16 -9.63 5.99 -5.63
N ASN A 17 -8.82 5.35 -6.48
CA ASN A 17 -9.32 4.61 -7.64
C ASN A 17 -10.36 3.58 -7.19
N GLU A 18 -11.61 3.73 -7.63
CA GLU A 18 -12.73 2.94 -7.13
C GLU A 18 -12.58 1.45 -7.44
N THR A 19 -12.03 1.09 -8.59
CA THR A 19 -11.77 -0.31 -8.97
C THR A 19 -10.80 -0.96 -7.99
N LEU A 20 -9.69 -0.29 -7.68
CA LEU A 20 -8.72 -0.78 -6.70
C LEU A 20 -9.30 -0.80 -5.29
N LEU A 21 -9.97 0.27 -4.86
CA LEU A 21 -10.58 0.32 -3.52
C LEU A 21 -11.64 -0.76 -3.32
N ASN A 22 -12.43 -1.08 -4.35
CA ASN A 22 -13.40 -2.16 -4.28
C ASN A 22 -12.72 -3.53 -4.13
N LYS A 23 -11.60 -3.78 -4.85
CA LYS A 23 -10.79 -4.99 -4.61
C LYS A 23 -10.26 -5.03 -3.17
N LEU A 24 -9.70 -3.92 -2.68
CA LEU A 24 -9.18 -3.85 -1.32
C LEU A 24 -10.27 -4.05 -0.25
N ARG A 25 -11.51 -3.63 -0.51
CA ARG A 25 -12.67 -3.84 0.38
C ARG A 25 -13.15 -5.29 0.40
N GLN A 26 -12.91 -6.05 -0.67
CA GLN A 26 -13.27 -7.47 -0.72
C GLN A 26 -12.32 -8.34 0.11
N GLU A 27 -11.10 -7.84 0.37
CA GLU A 27 -10.11 -8.54 1.15
C GLU A 27 -10.34 -8.34 2.66
N PRO A 28 -10.60 -9.41 3.43
CA PRO A 28 -10.87 -9.29 4.88
C PRO A 28 -9.65 -8.83 5.68
N ARG A 29 -8.46 -8.90 5.09
CA ARG A 29 -7.17 -8.50 5.68
C ARG A 29 -6.95 -6.99 5.62
N PHE A 30 -7.65 -6.29 4.73
CA PHE A 30 -7.55 -4.85 4.58
C PHE A 30 -8.72 -4.15 5.25
N THR A 31 -8.46 -2.94 5.72
CA THR A 31 -9.49 -2.09 6.32
C THR A 31 -9.51 -0.78 5.56
N VAL A 32 -10.43 -0.67 4.61
CA VAL A 32 -10.65 0.56 3.83
C VAL A 32 -11.71 1.40 4.52
N GLU A 33 -11.28 2.41 5.25
CA GLU A 33 -12.15 3.41 5.88
C GLU A 33 -12.33 4.63 4.95
N PRO A 34 -13.32 5.51 5.20
CA PRO A 34 -13.53 6.70 4.37
C PRO A 34 -12.29 7.60 4.26
N GLY A 35 -11.50 7.74 5.33
CA GLY A 35 -10.34 8.64 5.38
C GLY A 35 -8.97 7.95 5.28
N ARG A 36 -8.92 6.62 5.34
CA ARG A 36 -7.66 5.88 5.28
C ARG A 36 -7.84 4.43 4.86
N TRP A 37 -6.80 3.85 4.30
CA TRP A 37 -6.71 2.41 4.08
C TRP A 37 -5.61 1.83 4.97
N CYS A 38 -5.99 0.96 5.90
CA CYS A 38 -5.09 0.26 6.80
C CYS A 38 -4.75 -1.12 6.24
N PHE A 39 -3.47 -1.47 6.30
CA PHE A 39 -2.92 -2.74 5.83
C PHE A 39 -1.68 -3.12 6.63
N THR A 40 -1.29 -4.39 6.55
CA THR A 40 0.03 -4.84 6.98
C THR A 40 0.87 -5.13 5.74
N LEU A 41 2.19 -5.04 5.86
CA LEU A 41 3.09 -5.39 4.76
C LEU A 41 2.97 -6.86 4.29
N PRO A 42 2.84 -7.87 5.17
CA PRO A 42 2.65 -9.25 4.72
C PRO A 42 1.31 -9.44 3.98
N ASP A 43 0.21 -8.84 4.45
CA ASP A 43 -1.07 -8.93 3.75
C ASP A 43 -1.01 -8.27 2.37
N LEU A 44 -0.37 -7.10 2.28
CA LEU A 44 -0.14 -6.41 1.00
C LEU A 44 0.73 -7.25 0.06
N HIS A 45 1.78 -7.88 0.58
CA HIS A 45 2.64 -8.75 -0.21
C HIS A 45 1.85 -9.93 -0.78
N SER A 46 1.10 -10.66 0.04
CA SER A 46 0.24 -11.77 -0.43
C SER A 46 -0.77 -11.32 -1.48
N PHE A 47 -1.45 -10.20 -1.26
CA PHE A 47 -2.41 -9.67 -2.24
C PHE A 47 -1.76 -9.37 -3.58
N LEU A 48 -0.58 -8.74 -3.58
CA LEU A 48 0.15 -8.45 -4.82
C LEU A 48 0.59 -9.73 -5.54
N GLN A 49 1.02 -10.78 -4.80
CA GLN A 49 1.36 -12.09 -5.37
C GLN A 49 0.19 -12.74 -6.11
N GLU A 50 -1.04 -12.47 -5.70
CA GLU A 50 -2.26 -12.99 -6.32
C GLU A 50 -2.70 -12.15 -7.53
N GLN A 51 -2.40 -10.85 -7.55
CA GLN A 51 -2.79 -9.96 -8.64
C GLN A 51 -1.89 -10.08 -9.87
N ASP A 52 -0.58 -10.29 -9.69
CA ASP A 52 0.37 -10.32 -10.81
C ASP A 52 1.38 -11.45 -10.71
N ALA A 53 1.68 -12.06 -11.86
CA ALA A 53 2.71 -13.09 -11.97
C ALA A 53 4.11 -12.53 -11.64
N GLU A 54 4.37 -11.24 -11.89
CA GLU A 54 5.62 -10.58 -11.52
C GLU A 54 5.84 -10.57 -10.00
N PHE A 55 4.78 -10.44 -9.19
CA PHE A 55 4.87 -10.48 -7.74
C PHE A 55 4.89 -11.91 -7.19
N ARG A 56 4.34 -12.89 -7.90
CA ARG A 56 4.24 -14.28 -7.42
C ARG A 56 5.59 -14.88 -6.99
N SER A 57 6.68 -14.54 -7.68
CA SER A 57 8.04 -15.00 -7.37
C SER A 57 8.84 -14.02 -6.50
N LEU A 58 8.20 -12.96 -6.00
CA LEU A 58 8.85 -11.93 -5.22
C LEU A 58 8.95 -12.35 -3.75
N ASP A 59 10.17 -12.52 -3.25
CA ASP A 59 10.39 -12.70 -1.81
C ASP A 59 9.95 -11.48 -1.00
N TYR A 60 9.39 -11.72 0.18
CA TYR A 60 8.99 -10.67 1.12
C TYR A 60 10.13 -9.67 1.44
N ARG A 61 11.38 -10.15 1.51
CA ARG A 61 12.55 -9.29 1.73
C ARG A 61 12.82 -8.35 0.56
N ARG A 62 12.66 -8.83 -0.68
CA ARG A 62 12.81 -8.02 -1.90
C ARG A 62 11.67 -7.02 -2.03
N PHE A 63 10.45 -7.46 -1.75
CA PHE A 63 9.27 -6.59 -1.67
C PHE A 63 9.50 -5.41 -0.71
N ARG A 64 9.90 -5.70 0.54
CA ARG A 64 10.22 -4.67 1.52
C ARG A 64 11.32 -3.73 1.03
N LYS A 65 12.42 -4.28 0.51
CA LYS A 65 13.53 -3.47 0.01
C LYS A 65 13.10 -2.53 -1.12
N ALA A 66 12.25 -3.00 -2.04
CA ALA A 66 11.66 -2.15 -3.08
C ALA A 66 10.79 -1.07 -2.43
N LEU A 67 9.82 -1.45 -1.61
CA LEU A 67 8.88 -0.52 -0.97
C LEU A 67 9.56 0.60 -0.18
N PHE A 68 10.65 0.32 0.55
CA PHE A 68 11.40 1.32 1.30
C PHE A 68 12.38 2.16 0.46
N ASN A 69 12.84 1.65 -0.69
CA ASN A 69 13.71 2.41 -1.59
C ASN A 69 12.94 3.19 -2.66
N SER A 70 11.68 2.84 -2.90
CA SER A 70 10.85 3.49 -3.90
C SER A 70 10.28 4.81 -3.36
N PRO A 71 10.07 5.81 -4.24
CA PRO A 71 9.49 7.10 -3.88
C PRO A 71 7.98 7.04 -3.58
N ILE A 72 7.45 5.88 -3.17
CA ILE A 72 6.01 5.64 -2.94
C ILE A 72 5.42 6.65 -1.96
N ASN A 73 6.15 6.96 -0.88
CA ASN A 73 5.69 7.95 0.10
C ASN A 73 5.55 9.34 -0.52
N GLU A 74 6.52 9.76 -1.35
CA GLU A 74 6.49 11.05 -2.04
C GLU A 74 5.38 11.08 -3.11
N THR A 75 5.21 10.00 -3.87
CA THR A 75 4.12 9.86 -4.86
C THR A 75 2.76 9.92 -4.19
N ALA A 76 2.56 9.19 -3.09
CA ALA A 76 1.32 9.23 -2.32
C ALA A 76 1.05 10.65 -1.82
N LYS A 77 2.07 11.33 -1.29
CA LYS A 77 1.99 12.72 -0.80
C LYS A 77 1.59 13.70 -1.90
N SER A 78 2.16 13.56 -3.08
CA SER A 78 1.79 14.35 -4.26
C SER A 78 0.35 14.11 -4.72
N CYS A 79 -0.23 12.94 -4.40
CA CYS A 79 -1.64 12.62 -4.67
C CYS A 79 -2.57 12.98 -3.49
N GLY A 80 -2.08 13.70 -2.48
CA GLY A 80 -2.88 14.08 -1.31
C GLY A 80 -3.10 12.93 -0.33
N ALA A 81 -2.23 11.92 -0.30
CA ALA A 81 -2.27 10.83 0.67
C ALA A 81 -0.94 10.68 1.39
N GLU A 82 -0.91 10.06 2.56
CA GLU A 82 0.32 9.85 3.32
C GLU A 82 0.33 8.46 3.91
N ILE A 83 1.44 7.74 3.76
CA ILE A 83 1.62 6.43 4.37
C ILE A 83 2.23 6.66 5.76
N THR A 84 1.50 6.25 6.79
CA THR A 84 1.91 6.34 8.18
C THR A 84 1.86 4.98 8.85
N ILE A 85 2.60 4.81 9.94
CA ILE A 85 2.55 3.62 10.79
C ILE A 85 1.56 3.93 11.91
N VAL A 86 0.44 3.21 11.95
CA VAL A 86 -0.63 3.42 12.94
C VAL A 86 -0.47 2.53 14.18
N ASP A 87 0.25 1.42 14.06
CA ASP A 87 0.60 0.55 15.19
C ASP A 87 2.01 0.00 14.98
N ASN A 88 2.96 0.43 15.81
CA ASN A 88 4.35 -0.03 15.73
C ASN A 88 4.61 -1.08 16.82
N GLN A 89 4.53 -2.36 16.44
CA GLN A 89 4.77 -3.48 17.36
C GLN A 89 6.25 -3.89 17.47
N GLY A 90 7.18 -2.99 17.11
CA GLY A 90 8.63 -3.26 17.13
C GLY A 90 9.13 -4.19 16.01
N LYS A 91 8.22 -4.82 15.25
CA LYS A 91 8.51 -5.59 14.04
C LYS A 91 7.72 -5.04 12.86
N VAL A 92 8.41 -4.73 11.79
CA VAL A 92 7.84 -4.19 10.53
C VAL A 92 6.77 -5.12 9.93
N ASP A 93 6.94 -6.43 10.10
CA ASP A 93 5.96 -7.46 9.69
C ASP A 93 4.68 -7.49 10.54
N ARG A 94 4.74 -6.99 11.77
CA ARG A 94 3.57 -6.88 12.69
C ARG A 94 3.01 -5.47 12.77
N SER A 95 3.74 -4.50 12.23
CA SER A 95 3.34 -3.11 12.25
C SER A 95 2.20 -2.88 11.27
N ARG A 96 1.22 -2.11 11.70
CA ARG A 96 0.10 -1.73 10.85
C ARG A 96 0.38 -0.39 10.22
N TYR A 97 0.26 -0.36 8.90
CA TYR A 97 0.43 0.84 8.09
C TYR A 97 -0.95 1.34 7.69
N ALA A 98 -1.05 2.65 7.47
CA ALA A 98 -2.24 3.26 6.91
C ALA A 98 -1.84 4.27 5.84
N LEU A 99 -2.48 4.17 4.68
CA LEU A 99 -2.49 5.25 3.69
C LEU A 99 -3.66 6.17 4.04
N VAL A 100 -3.35 7.35 4.56
CA VAL A 100 -4.33 8.35 4.99
C VAL A 100 -4.55 9.34 3.86
N TRP A 101 -5.77 9.44 3.35
CA TRP A 101 -6.13 10.46 2.36
C TRP A 101 -6.34 11.78 3.09
N LYS A 102 -5.48 12.76 2.82
CA LYS A 102 -5.65 14.10 3.35
C LYS A 102 -6.74 14.79 2.55
N ALA A 103 -7.88 15.03 3.19
CA ALA A 103 -8.91 15.88 2.63
C ALA A 103 -8.38 17.32 2.60
N GLY A 104 -7.84 17.73 1.45
CA GLY A 104 -7.42 19.10 1.20
C GLY A 104 -5.91 19.25 1.01
N VAL A 105 -5.46 19.12 -0.24
CA VAL A 105 -4.60 20.15 -0.80
C VAL A 105 -5.53 20.98 -1.69
N LYS A 106 -5.96 22.11 -1.16
CA LYS A 106 -6.55 23.19 -1.96
C LYS A 106 -5.46 23.81 -2.83
#